data_AF-A0A1V5Y838-F1
#
_entry.id   AF-A0A1V5Y838-F1
#
_cell.length_a   1.000
_cell.length_b   1.000
_cell.length_c   1.000
_cell.angle_alpha   90.00
_cell.angle_beta   90.00
_cell.angle_gamma   90.00
#
_symmetry.space_group_name_H-M   'P 1'
#
loop_
_entity.id
_entity.type
_entity.pdbx_description
1 polymer ?
#
loop_
_entity_poly.entity_id
_entity_poly.type
_entity_poly.pdbx_seq_one_letter_code
_entity_poly.pdbx_strand_id
1 'polypeptide(L)'
;MPSKIPPQNEGQESPVSVESLERQEEMLWISHEPALQEAFPPCIKAVLNRPAEGKGKHRTAAILASFLGQVGYQRDEAGRIWHEATDAEERIFEEWFCRMHCPKCRALQRKGSGYPELGIADLGLCRPDDLCPNFEGPVEYACRILSEKDRERGELISIKTRYRLRIFDWSSGKETAIELSEKEGEALVLLLREKAAGRDKILVYKRVLVKGRLKPCFSLRDQEEPRRQMLSDLI
;
A
#
# COMPACT_ATOMS: atom_id res chain seq x y z
N MET A 1 3.53 -8.67 31.90
CA MET A 1 2.63 -8.13 30.87
C MET A 1 3.35 -6.98 30.19
N PRO A 2 3.61 -6.99 28.87
CA PRO A 2 4.24 -5.86 28.24
C PRO A 2 3.20 -4.75 28.03
N SER A 3 3.38 -3.67 28.78
CA SER A 3 2.69 -2.39 28.58
C SER A 3 2.99 -1.91 27.15
N LYS A 4 1.99 -1.94 26.27
CA LYS A 4 2.07 -1.29 24.97
C LYS A 4 1.91 0.20 25.23
N ILE A 5 3.03 0.91 25.22
CA ILE A 5 3.05 2.38 25.14
C ILE A 5 2.19 2.76 23.91
N PRO A 6 1.12 3.55 24.06
CA PRO A 6 0.34 3.99 22.92
C PRO A 6 1.26 4.72 21.95
N PRO A 7 1.15 4.49 20.63
CA PRO A 7 1.89 5.27 19.66
C PRO A 7 1.58 6.76 19.88
N GLN A 8 2.63 7.60 19.83
CA GLN A 8 2.49 9.04 20.01
C GLN A 8 1.35 9.58 19.10
N ASN A 9 0.39 10.28 19.70
CA ASN A 9 -0.76 10.95 19.07
C ASN A 9 -1.98 10.08 18.73
N GLU A 10 -2.15 8.91 19.33
CA GLU A 10 -3.42 8.16 19.26
C GLU A 10 -4.53 8.90 20.02
N GLY A 11 -5.67 9.16 19.36
CA GLY A 11 -6.85 9.78 19.96
C GLY A 11 -6.79 11.29 20.19
N GLN A 12 -5.62 11.93 20.03
CA GLN A 12 -5.50 13.38 20.12
C GLN A 12 -6.21 14.03 18.93
N GLU A 13 -7.10 14.95 19.24
CA GLU A 13 -7.88 15.71 18.27
C GLU A 13 -7.23 17.07 18.03
N SER A 14 -6.98 17.37 16.76
CA SER A 14 -6.52 18.68 16.32
C SER A 14 -7.56 19.28 15.37
N PRO A 15 -7.97 20.55 15.54
CA PRO A 15 -8.68 21.26 14.49
C PRO A 15 -7.73 21.48 13.31
N VAL A 16 -8.25 21.28 12.09
CA VAL A 16 -7.47 21.30 10.86
C VAL A 16 -8.17 22.05 9.74
N SER A 17 -7.38 22.64 8.84
CA SER A 17 -7.83 23.07 7.52
C SER A 17 -7.36 22.07 6.46
N VAL A 18 -8.15 21.91 5.40
CA VAL A 18 -7.75 21.12 4.23
C VAL A 18 -7.14 22.07 3.20
N GLU A 19 -5.85 21.88 2.91
CA GLU A 19 -5.10 22.68 1.94
C GLU A 19 -5.24 22.12 0.53
N SER A 20 -5.16 20.80 0.38
CA SER A 20 -5.48 20.13 -0.90
C SER A 20 -5.97 18.71 -0.68
N LEU A 21 -6.85 18.25 -1.57
CA LEU A 21 -7.34 16.87 -1.61
C LEU A 21 -7.28 16.39 -3.06
N GLU A 22 -6.28 15.58 -3.37
CA GLU A 22 -6.01 15.12 -4.74
C GLU A 22 -6.39 13.64 -4.85
N ARG A 23 -7.30 13.31 -5.78
CA ARG A 23 -7.60 11.92 -6.15
C ARG A 23 -6.47 11.39 -7.03
N GLN A 24 -5.90 10.25 -6.66
CA GLN A 24 -4.81 9.59 -7.39
C GLN A 24 -5.20 8.14 -7.67
N GLU A 25 -4.88 7.68 -8.87
CA GLU A 25 -5.03 6.27 -9.23
C GLU A 25 -3.68 5.56 -9.05
N GLU A 26 -3.70 4.49 -8.27
CA GLU A 26 -2.57 3.59 -8.11
C GLU A 26 -2.56 2.65 -9.32
N MET A 27 -1.54 2.80 -10.16
CA MET A 27 -1.39 2.05 -11.41
C MET A 27 -0.45 0.86 -11.21
N LEU A 28 -0.85 -0.32 -11.69
CA LEU A 28 -0.05 -1.54 -11.67
C LEU A 28 0.35 -1.90 -13.10
N TRP A 29 1.65 -2.03 -13.35
CA TRP A 29 2.15 -2.55 -14.61
C TRP A 29 2.02 -4.07 -14.66
N ILE A 30 1.47 -4.61 -15.74
CA ILE A 30 1.33 -6.03 -16.02
C ILE A 30 1.88 -6.35 -17.42
N SER A 31 2.73 -7.37 -17.51
CA SER A 31 3.27 -7.86 -18.79
C SER A 31 2.16 -8.44 -19.68
N HIS A 32 2.20 -8.17 -20.99
CA HIS A 32 1.26 -8.78 -21.95
C HIS A 32 1.49 -10.29 -22.10
N GLU A 33 2.74 -10.73 -21.99
CA GLU A 33 3.11 -12.13 -22.09
C GLU A 33 3.66 -12.65 -20.76
N PRO A 34 3.30 -13.90 -20.36
CA PRO A 34 3.82 -14.50 -19.15
C PRO A 34 5.34 -14.67 -19.23
N ALA A 35 6.06 -14.21 -18.20
CA ALA A 35 7.49 -14.45 -18.11
C ALA A 35 7.78 -15.95 -18.00
N LEU A 36 8.80 -16.44 -18.70
CA LEU A 36 9.24 -17.83 -18.61
C LEU A 36 9.74 -18.16 -17.20
N GLN A 37 9.40 -19.35 -16.68
CA GLN A 37 9.80 -19.75 -15.32
C GLN A 37 11.32 -19.81 -15.14
N GLU A 38 12.05 -20.16 -16.20
CA GLU A 38 13.51 -20.19 -16.22
C GLU A 38 14.10 -18.78 -16.02
N ALA A 39 13.38 -17.75 -16.45
CA ALA A 39 13.74 -16.34 -16.27
C ALA A 39 13.38 -15.79 -14.89
N PHE A 40 12.72 -16.56 -14.01
CA PHE A 40 12.38 -16.08 -12.68
C PHE A 40 13.63 -15.76 -11.85
N PRO A 41 13.57 -14.72 -11.01
CA PRO A 41 14.67 -14.36 -10.13
C PRO A 41 14.90 -15.43 -9.04
N PRO A 42 16.11 -15.49 -8.47
CA PRO A 42 16.46 -16.45 -7.43
C PRO A 42 15.48 -16.46 -6.24
N CYS A 43 14.97 -15.30 -5.84
CA CYS A 43 14.02 -15.20 -4.72
C CYS A 43 12.68 -15.88 -5.00
N ILE A 44 12.15 -15.76 -6.23
CA ILE A 44 10.90 -16.41 -6.62
C ILE A 44 11.12 -17.92 -6.81
N LYS A 45 12.23 -18.31 -7.45
CA LYS A 45 12.62 -19.73 -7.53
C LYS A 45 12.74 -20.37 -6.15
N ALA A 46 13.31 -19.67 -5.17
CA ALA A 46 13.38 -20.16 -3.80
C ALA A 46 12.00 -20.26 -3.11
N VAL A 47 11.06 -19.37 -3.45
CA VAL A 47 9.67 -19.45 -2.97
C VAL A 47 8.94 -20.66 -3.57
N LEU A 48 9.18 -20.98 -4.85
CA LEU A 48 8.56 -22.15 -5.49
C LEU A 48 9.13 -23.48 -4.97
N ASN A 49 10.40 -23.50 -4.55
CA ASN A 49 11.10 -24.74 -4.15
C ASN A 49 11.11 -25.01 -2.64
N ARG A 50 10.58 -24.11 -1.81
CA ARG A 50 10.49 -24.33 -0.35
C ARG A 50 9.28 -25.20 -0.01
N PRO A 51 9.25 -25.83 1.18
CA PRO A 51 8.02 -26.43 1.69
C PRO A 51 6.88 -25.39 1.74
N ALA A 52 5.70 -25.83 1.32
CA ALA A 52 4.47 -25.03 1.26
C ALA A 52 4.02 -24.49 2.64
N GLU A 53 4.43 -25.18 3.70
CA GLU A 53 4.15 -24.85 5.08
C GLU A 53 5.33 -24.13 5.80
N GLY A 54 5.07 -23.69 7.03
CA GLY A 54 6.10 -23.15 7.91
C GLY A 54 6.26 -21.63 7.88
N LYS A 55 7.39 -21.16 8.43
CA LYS A 55 7.60 -19.74 8.74
C LYS A 55 7.51 -18.89 7.47
N GLY A 56 6.65 -17.87 7.53
CA GLY A 56 6.49 -16.91 6.44
C GLY A 56 5.60 -17.34 5.28
N LYS A 57 4.83 -18.44 5.39
CA LYS A 57 3.95 -18.93 4.31
C LYS A 57 3.06 -17.84 3.69
N HIS A 58 2.36 -17.07 4.52
CA HIS A 58 1.49 -15.98 4.02
C HIS A 58 2.27 -14.85 3.34
N ARG A 59 3.52 -14.59 3.76
CA ARG A 59 4.38 -13.56 3.16
C ARG A 59 4.81 -14.01 1.76
N THR A 60 5.31 -15.24 1.64
CA THR A 60 5.75 -15.80 0.36
C THR A 60 4.60 -16.03 -0.60
N ALA A 61 3.43 -16.43 -0.09
CA ALA A 61 2.19 -16.55 -0.85
C ALA A 61 1.76 -15.20 -1.47
N ALA A 62 1.77 -14.12 -0.69
CA ALA A 62 1.46 -12.77 -1.18
C ALA A 62 2.47 -12.28 -2.23
N ILE A 63 3.76 -12.52 -2.02
CA ILE A 63 4.82 -12.19 -2.99
C ILE A 63 4.61 -12.95 -4.29
N LEU A 64 4.34 -14.25 -4.22
CA LEU A 64 4.16 -15.09 -5.40
C LEU A 64 2.91 -14.68 -6.19
N ALA A 65 1.78 -14.46 -5.52
CA ALA A 65 0.53 -14.03 -6.16
C ALA A 65 0.70 -12.69 -6.92
N SER A 66 1.29 -11.69 -6.25
CA SER A 66 1.55 -10.39 -6.89
C SER A 66 2.58 -10.47 -8.01
N PHE A 67 3.62 -11.31 -7.87
CA PHE A 67 4.60 -11.55 -8.93
C PHE A 67 3.96 -12.18 -10.16
N LEU A 68 3.25 -13.31 -10.02
CA LEU A 68 2.64 -14.03 -11.13
C LEU A 68 1.64 -13.15 -11.89
N GLY A 69 0.83 -12.37 -11.17
CA GLY A 69 -0.09 -11.42 -11.80
C GLY A 69 0.64 -10.35 -12.61
N GLN A 70 1.69 -9.73 -12.06
CA GLN A 70 2.41 -8.68 -12.76
C GLN A 70 3.28 -9.17 -13.92
N VAL A 71 3.77 -10.41 -13.87
CA VAL A 71 4.57 -10.98 -14.96
C VAL A 71 3.70 -11.61 -16.05
N GLY A 72 2.37 -11.41 -16.04
CA GLY A 72 1.48 -11.70 -17.17
C GLY A 72 0.81 -13.07 -17.15
N TYR A 73 0.92 -13.84 -16.05
CA TYR A 73 0.22 -15.12 -15.97
C TYR A 73 -1.29 -14.92 -15.87
N GLN A 74 -2.03 -15.77 -16.58
CA GLN A 74 -3.48 -15.83 -16.46
C GLN A 74 -3.88 -16.50 -15.15
N ARG A 75 -5.06 -16.12 -14.65
CA ARG A 75 -5.54 -16.51 -13.32
C ARG A 75 -5.49 -18.02 -13.05
N ASP A 76 -5.97 -18.83 -13.98
CA ASP A 76 -6.03 -20.29 -13.81
C ASP A 76 -4.63 -20.92 -13.75
N GLU A 77 -3.70 -20.43 -14.57
CA GLU A 77 -2.32 -20.91 -14.58
C GLU A 77 -1.56 -20.44 -13.33
N ALA A 78 -1.68 -19.15 -12.99
CA ALA A 78 -1.09 -18.60 -11.78
C ALA A 78 -1.63 -19.29 -10.52
N GLY A 79 -2.92 -19.59 -10.48
CA GLY A 79 -3.57 -20.31 -9.37
C GLY A 79 -2.97 -21.70 -9.18
N ARG A 80 -2.77 -22.47 -10.26
CA ARG A 80 -2.10 -23.78 -10.17
C ARG A 80 -0.69 -23.67 -9.59
N ILE A 81 0.15 -22.79 -10.15
CA ILE A 81 1.52 -22.57 -9.68
C ILE A 81 1.53 -22.14 -8.20
N TRP A 82 0.59 -21.26 -7.82
CA TRP A 82 0.49 -20.75 -6.47
C TRP A 82 0.06 -21.83 -5.48
N HIS A 83 -0.97 -22.61 -5.79
CA HIS A 83 -1.46 -23.71 -4.94
C HIS A 83 -0.42 -24.81 -4.72
N GLU A 84 0.39 -25.11 -5.73
CA GLU A 84 1.50 -26.06 -5.58
C GLU A 84 2.59 -25.54 -4.63
N ALA A 85 2.80 -24.23 -4.59
CA ALA A 85 3.89 -23.60 -3.83
C ALA A 85 3.54 -23.21 -2.38
N THR A 86 2.26 -23.17 -1.98
CA THR A 86 1.87 -22.72 -0.64
C THR A 86 0.57 -23.33 -0.13
N ASP A 87 0.52 -23.57 1.19
CA ASP A 87 -0.69 -23.96 1.93
C ASP A 87 -1.28 -22.74 2.67
N ALA A 88 -1.35 -21.61 1.95
CA ALA A 88 -1.92 -20.37 2.46
C ALA A 88 -3.40 -20.29 2.03
N GLU A 89 -4.22 -19.54 2.76
CA GLU A 89 -5.63 -19.42 2.41
C GLU A 89 -5.81 -18.67 1.08
N GLU A 90 -6.71 -19.14 0.23
CA GLU A 90 -6.98 -18.60 -1.11
C GLU A 90 -7.23 -17.09 -1.13
N ARG A 91 -7.80 -16.54 -0.05
CA ARG A 91 -7.99 -15.09 0.11
C ARG A 91 -6.71 -14.28 -0.13
N ILE A 92 -5.53 -14.83 0.14
CA ILE A 92 -4.25 -14.16 -0.12
C ILE A 92 -3.98 -14.07 -1.62
N PHE A 93 -4.28 -15.11 -2.39
CA PHE A 93 -4.21 -15.03 -3.85
C PHE A 93 -5.16 -13.92 -4.36
N GLU A 94 -6.41 -13.92 -3.90
CA GLU A 94 -7.43 -12.93 -4.30
C GLU A 94 -7.13 -11.48 -3.91
N GLU A 95 -6.44 -11.29 -2.78
CA GLU A 95 -6.06 -9.96 -2.30
C GLU A 95 -4.86 -9.38 -3.08
N TRP A 96 -3.99 -10.24 -3.63
CA TRP A 96 -2.69 -9.83 -4.17
C TRP A 96 -2.55 -9.96 -5.68
N PHE A 97 -3.11 -11.01 -6.28
CA PHE A 97 -3.01 -11.28 -7.72
C PHE A 97 -3.62 -10.15 -8.55
N CYS A 98 -2.83 -9.50 -9.40
CA CYS A 98 -3.21 -8.33 -10.23
C CYS A 98 -3.82 -7.13 -9.45
N ARG A 99 -3.64 -7.07 -8.12
CA ARG A 99 -4.26 -6.03 -7.26
C ARG A 99 -3.26 -5.34 -6.33
N MET A 100 -2.04 -5.84 -6.28
CA MET A 100 -0.97 -5.36 -5.42
C MET A 100 0.36 -5.39 -6.19
N HIS A 101 1.21 -4.41 -5.92
CA HIS A 101 2.59 -4.45 -6.39
C HIS A 101 3.36 -5.60 -5.72
N CYS A 102 4.04 -6.40 -6.55
CA CYS A 102 5.10 -7.28 -6.13
C CYS A 102 6.19 -6.43 -5.45
N PRO A 103 6.61 -6.78 -4.22
CA PRO A 103 7.57 -5.97 -3.49
C PRO A 103 8.93 -5.93 -4.17
N LYS A 104 9.52 -4.73 -4.22
CA LYS A 104 10.89 -4.50 -4.69
C LYS A 104 11.92 -5.17 -3.80
N CYS A 105 13.14 -5.38 -4.32
CA CYS A 105 14.26 -5.98 -3.59
C CYS A 105 14.50 -5.28 -2.24
N ARG A 106 14.45 -3.93 -2.19
CA ARG A 106 14.59 -3.17 -0.94
C ARG A 106 13.55 -3.54 0.12
N ALA A 107 12.32 -3.85 -0.28
CA ALA A 107 11.26 -4.26 0.65
C ALA A 107 11.43 -5.72 1.08
N LEU A 108 11.79 -6.61 0.14
CA LEU A 108 12.07 -8.02 0.40
C LEU A 108 13.24 -8.21 1.39
N GLN A 109 14.25 -7.35 1.32
CA GLN A 109 15.45 -7.39 2.18
C GLN A 109 15.21 -6.86 3.60
N ARG A 110 13.99 -6.45 3.95
CA ARG A 110 13.64 -6.12 5.34
C ARG A 110 13.35 -7.41 6.12
N LYS A 111 13.64 -7.40 7.41
CA LYS A 111 13.10 -8.41 8.34
C LYS A 111 11.62 -8.09 8.55
N GLY A 112 10.74 -9.07 8.31
CA GLY A 112 9.32 -8.94 8.61
C GLY A 112 8.99 -9.67 9.92
N SER A 113 8.12 -9.09 10.74
CA SER A 113 7.61 -9.80 11.94
C SER A 113 6.49 -10.81 11.61
N GLY A 114 5.97 -10.79 10.38
CA GLY A 114 4.88 -11.63 9.92
C GLY A 114 4.00 -10.90 8.89
N TYR A 115 3.04 -11.59 8.28
CA TYR A 115 2.05 -10.94 7.41
C TYR A 115 1.28 -9.88 8.21
N PRO A 116 1.11 -8.65 7.70
CA PRO A 116 1.21 -8.24 6.28
C PRO A 116 2.56 -7.65 5.85
N GLU A 117 3.60 -7.72 6.68
CA GLU A 117 4.95 -7.28 6.28
C GLU A 117 5.61 -8.32 5.39
N LEU A 118 5.85 -7.98 4.12
CA LEU A 118 6.39 -8.91 3.12
C LEU A 118 7.92 -9.07 3.14
N GLY A 119 8.61 -8.49 4.12
CA GLY A 119 10.06 -8.70 4.25
C GLY A 119 10.38 -10.18 4.46
N ILE A 120 11.37 -10.71 3.74
CA ILE A 120 11.78 -12.12 3.77
C ILE A 120 13.26 -12.31 4.11
N ALA A 121 13.96 -11.26 4.54
CA ALA A 121 15.37 -11.36 4.90
C ALA A 121 15.64 -12.40 5.99
N ASP A 122 14.71 -12.58 6.93
CA ASP A 122 14.79 -13.58 8.00
C ASP A 122 14.55 -15.02 7.53
N LEU A 123 14.16 -15.22 6.28
CA LEU A 123 13.86 -16.53 5.69
C LEU A 123 15.00 -17.08 4.83
N GLY A 124 16.01 -16.26 4.49
CA GLY A 124 17.16 -16.69 3.67
C GLY A 124 16.81 -17.08 2.23
N LEU A 125 15.66 -16.63 1.71
CA LEU A 125 15.14 -17.00 0.38
C LEU A 125 15.75 -16.17 -0.76
N CYS A 126 16.25 -14.96 -0.49
CA CYS A 126 16.87 -14.14 -1.51
C CYS A 126 18.38 -14.37 -1.50
N ARG A 127 18.88 -15.10 -2.51
CA ARG A 127 20.30 -15.29 -2.80
C ARG A 127 20.58 -14.67 -4.18
N PRO A 128 21.04 -13.40 -4.23
CA PRO A 128 21.24 -12.71 -5.50
C PRO A 128 22.22 -13.45 -6.42
N ASP A 129 21.96 -13.41 -7.72
CA ASP A 129 22.87 -13.82 -8.78
C ASP A 129 23.47 -12.60 -9.48
N ASP A 130 24.30 -12.83 -10.51
CA ASP A 130 25.01 -11.77 -11.24
C ASP A 130 24.10 -10.79 -11.98
N LEU A 131 22.84 -11.18 -12.21
CA LEU A 131 21.87 -10.36 -12.93
C LEU A 131 21.10 -9.43 -11.98
N CYS A 132 20.90 -9.84 -10.73
CA CYS A 132 20.13 -9.11 -9.72
C CYS A 132 20.52 -7.62 -9.57
N PRO A 133 21.81 -7.20 -9.61
CA PRO A 133 22.19 -5.79 -9.49
C PRO A 133 21.60 -4.86 -10.56
N ASN A 134 21.16 -5.40 -11.70
CA ASN A 134 20.60 -4.62 -12.79
C ASN A 134 19.09 -4.31 -12.64
N PHE A 135 18.44 -4.83 -11.60
CA PHE A 135 16.99 -4.74 -11.44
C PHE A 135 16.58 -4.31 -10.03
N GLU A 136 15.51 -3.52 -9.94
CA GLU A 136 14.98 -3.06 -8.65
C GLU A 136 14.13 -4.11 -7.93
N GLY A 137 13.62 -5.10 -8.64
CA GLY A 137 12.66 -6.04 -8.11
C GLY A 137 12.45 -7.28 -8.97
N PRO A 138 11.67 -8.25 -8.45
CA PRO A 138 11.44 -9.52 -9.11
C PRO A 138 10.79 -9.40 -10.50
N VAL A 139 9.82 -8.48 -10.65
CA VAL A 139 9.10 -8.28 -11.92
C VAL A 139 10.03 -7.73 -12.99
N GLU A 140 10.79 -6.67 -12.69
CA GLU A 140 11.77 -6.11 -13.62
C GLU A 140 12.82 -7.14 -14.05
N TYR A 141 13.25 -7.99 -13.10
CA TYR A 141 14.18 -9.08 -13.39
C TYR A 141 13.58 -10.08 -14.40
N ALA A 142 12.39 -10.62 -14.11
CA ALA A 142 11.79 -11.67 -14.91
C ALA A 142 11.41 -11.17 -16.31
N CYS A 143 10.88 -9.95 -16.40
CA CYS A 143 10.46 -9.32 -17.64
C CYS A 143 11.60 -8.57 -18.36
N ARG A 144 12.83 -8.58 -17.83
CA ARG A 144 14.00 -7.85 -18.38
C ARG A 144 13.70 -6.37 -18.68
N ILE A 145 13.14 -5.68 -17.69
CA ILE A 145 12.82 -4.25 -17.79
C ILE A 145 14.06 -3.47 -17.34
N LEU A 146 14.77 -2.86 -18.29
CA LEU A 146 15.96 -2.04 -18.06
C LEU A 146 15.75 -0.58 -18.42
N SER A 147 14.69 -0.29 -19.18
CA SER A 147 14.35 1.03 -19.69
C SER A 147 12.83 1.23 -19.76
N GLU A 148 12.40 2.48 -19.94
CA GLU A 148 10.98 2.79 -20.14
C GLU A 148 10.41 2.17 -21.42
N LYS A 149 11.23 1.99 -22.47
CA LYS A 149 10.80 1.30 -23.69
C LYS A 149 10.40 -0.15 -23.43
N ASP A 150 11.06 -0.83 -22.49
CA ASP A 150 10.73 -2.22 -22.15
C ASP A 150 9.34 -2.36 -21.52
N ARG A 151 8.81 -1.27 -20.93
CA ARG A 151 7.47 -1.23 -20.33
C ARG A 151 6.35 -1.22 -21.36
N GLU A 152 6.64 -0.93 -22.64
CA GLU A 152 5.68 -1.04 -23.75
C GLU A 152 5.20 -2.49 -23.99
N ARG A 153 5.91 -3.49 -23.46
CA ARG A 153 5.52 -4.91 -23.48
C ARG A 153 4.48 -5.29 -22.42
N GLY A 154 3.91 -4.29 -21.76
CA GLY A 154 2.84 -4.47 -20.80
C GLY A 154 1.94 -3.25 -20.78
N GLU A 155 0.97 -3.29 -19.88
CA GLU A 155 -0.01 -2.23 -19.71
C GLU A 155 -0.08 -1.78 -18.26
N LEU A 156 -0.50 -0.53 -18.06
CA LEU A 156 -0.82 0.02 -16.74
C LEU A 156 -2.30 -0.13 -16.49
N ILE A 157 -2.66 -0.93 -15.48
CA ILE A 157 -4.04 -1.06 -15.01
C ILE A 157 -4.25 -0.28 -13.72
N SER A 158 -5.43 0.31 -13.55
CA SER A 158 -5.81 0.98 -12.29
C SER A 158 -6.20 -0.07 -11.26
N ILE A 159 -5.50 -0.14 -10.12
CA ILE A 159 -5.77 -1.14 -9.08
C ILE A 159 -6.47 -0.56 -7.85
N LYS A 160 -6.25 0.72 -7.54
CA LYS A 160 -6.84 1.40 -6.38
C LYS A 160 -6.96 2.90 -6.60
N THR A 161 -8.02 3.49 -6.09
CA THR A 161 -8.09 4.94 -5.87
C THR A 161 -7.53 5.26 -4.48
N ARG A 162 -6.67 6.28 -4.40
CA ARG A 162 -6.18 6.90 -3.17
C ARG A 162 -6.46 8.39 -3.20
N TYR A 163 -6.53 9.00 -2.03
CA TYR A 163 -6.51 10.45 -1.93
C TYR A 163 -5.24 10.89 -1.20
N ARG A 164 -4.55 11.87 -1.78
CA ARG A 164 -3.47 12.58 -1.12
C ARG A 164 -4.05 13.86 -0.54
N LEU A 165 -4.16 13.87 0.79
CA LEU A 165 -4.67 15.00 1.56
C LEU A 165 -3.51 15.79 2.14
N ARG A 166 -3.51 17.11 1.99
CA ARG A 166 -2.70 18.03 2.78
C ARG A 166 -3.59 18.76 3.77
N ILE A 167 -3.22 18.70 5.04
CA ILE A 167 -3.89 19.43 6.12
C ILE A 167 -2.94 20.40 6.79
N PHE A 168 -3.47 21.52 7.28
CA PHE A 168 -2.81 22.40 8.22
C PHE A 168 -3.37 22.16 9.63
N ASP A 169 -2.52 21.71 10.55
CA ASP A 169 -2.89 21.48 11.95
C ASP A 169 -2.77 22.78 12.73
N TRP A 170 -3.90 23.27 13.25
CA TRP A 170 -3.98 24.56 13.94
C TRP A 170 -3.30 24.55 15.32
N SER A 171 -3.22 23.38 15.95
CA SER A 171 -2.61 23.21 17.27
C SER A 171 -1.09 23.23 17.20
N SER A 172 -0.52 22.69 16.12
CA SER A 172 0.93 22.65 15.90
C SER A 172 1.47 23.70 14.94
N GLY A 173 0.59 24.32 14.14
CA GLY A 173 0.96 25.25 13.07
C GLY A 173 1.73 24.58 11.93
N LYS A 174 1.54 23.27 11.71
CA LYS A 174 2.30 22.49 10.73
C LYS A 174 1.40 21.89 9.66
N GLU A 175 1.91 21.87 8.44
CA GLU A 175 1.32 21.09 7.35
C GLU A 175 1.71 19.62 7.45
N THR A 176 0.75 18.73 7.16
CA THR A 176 0.97 17.29 7.11
C THR A 176 0.28 16.70 5.89
N ALA A 177 0.98 15.81 5.18
CA ALA A 177 0.39 14.99 4.13
C ALA A 177 -0.12 13.66 4.70
N ILE A 178 -1.32 13.26 4.29
CA ILE A 178 -2.00 12.03 4.70
C ILE A 178 -2.51 11.31 3.46
N GLU A 179 -2.25 10.02 3.38
CA GLU A 179 -2.87 9.16 2.38
C GLU A 179 -4.17 8.56 2.92
N LEU A 180 -5.25 8.70 2.16
CA LEU A 180 -6.55 8.12 2.46
C LEU A 180 -6.87 7.02 1.44
N SER A 181 -7.55 5.97 1.90
CA SER A 181 -8.27 5.09 0.99
C SER A 181 -9.42 5.82 0.30
N GLU A 182 -9.93 5.26 -0.81
CA GLU A 182 -11.09 5.79 -1.52
C GLU A 182 -12.27 6.11 -0.58
N LYS A 183 -12.67 5.14 0.26
CA LYS A 183 -13.76 5.32 1.23
C LYS A 183 -13.50 6.44 2.24
N GLU A 184 -12.27 6.55 2.73
CA GLU A 184 -11.89 7.60 3.69
C GLU A 184 -11.88 8.99 3.02
N GLY A 185 -11.43 9.07 1.77
CA GLY A 185 -11.47 10.31 0.98
C GLY A 185 -12.88 10.74 0.62
N GLU A 186 -13.74 9.83 0.16
CA GLU A 186 -15.15 10.11 -0.11
C GLU A 186 -15.89 10.58 1.14
N ALA A 187 -15.66 9.94 2.28
CA ALA A 187 -16.21 10.38 3.56
C ALA A 187 -15.75 11.80 3.93
N LEU A 188 -14.47 12.13 3.71
CA LEU A 188 -13.97 13.48 3.92
C LEU A 188 -14.61 14.51 2.98
N VAL A 189 -14.81 14.17 1.70
CA VAL A 189 -15.49 15.05 0.74
C VAL A 189 -16.91 15.38 1.22
N LEU A 190 -17.64 14.40 1.77
CA LEU A 190 -18.96 14.62 2.35
C LEU A 190 -18.91 15.57 3.55
N LEU A 191 -17.95 15.39 4.46
CA LEU A 191 -17.75 16.30 5.60
C LEU A 191 -17.41 17.72 5.16
N LEU A 192 -16.56 17.88 4.13
CA LEU A 192 -16.21 19.20 3.60
C LEU A 192 -17.41 19.92 2.98
N ARG A 193 -18.30 19.18 2.29
CA ARG A 193 -19.56 19.73 1.78
C ARG A 193 -20.50 20.16 2.90
N GLU A 194 -20.62 19.34 3.94
CA GLU A 194 -21.42 19.68 5.12
C GLU A 194 -20.87 20.90 5.86
N LYS A 195 -19.53 21.01 5.99
CA LYS A 195 -18.87 22.18 6.55
C LYS A 195 -19.15 23.43 5.72
N ALA A 196 -19.11 23.35 4.39
CA ALA A 196 -19.40 24.49 3.53
C ALA A 196 -20.85 25.01 3.68
N ALA A 197 -21.78 24.13 4.06
CA ALA A 197 -23.18 24.50 4.32
C ALA A 197 -23.41 25.12 5.72
N GLY A 198 -22.52 24.90 6.69
CA GLY A 198 -22.64 25.39 8.07
C GLY A 198 -21.52 26.36 8.44
N ARG A 199 -21.87 27.61 8.77
CA ARG A 199 -20.88 28.68 9.03
C ARG A 199 -20.00 28.44 10.26
N ASP A 200 -20.51 27.70 11.25
CA ASP A 200 -19.86 27.52 12.55
C ASP A 200 -19.29 26.11 12.75
N LYS A 201 -18.93 25.40 11.67
CA LYS A 201 -18.34 24.06 11.76
C LYS A 201 -16.83 24.07 11.50
N ILE A 202 -16.08 23.45 12.40
CA ILE A 202 -14.65 23.16 12.25
C ILE A 202 -14.42 21.69 11.93
N LEU A 203 -13.41 21.42 11.08
CA LEU A 203 -12.98 20.06 10.80
C LEU A 203 -11.95 19.63 11.86
N VAL A 204 -12.16 18.47 12.45
CA VAL A 204 -11.28 17.88 13.46
C VAL A 204 -10.65 16.61 12.90
N TYR A 205 -9.35 16.49 13.07
CA TYR A 205 -8.54 15.34 12.69
C TYR A 205 -8.07 14.58 13.93
N LYS A 206 -8.12 13.25 13.87
CA LYS A 206 -7.46 12.38 14.82
C LYS A 206 -6.95 11.10 14.18
N ARG A 207 -6.04 10.42 14.88
CA ARG A 207 -5.60 9.07 14.54
C ARG A 207 -6.24 8.05 15.46
N VAL A 208 -6.93 7.07 14.90
CA VAL A 208 -7.62 6.01 15.66
C VAL A 208 -7.01 4.66 15.32
N LEU A 209 -6.70 3.85 16.32
CA LEU A 209 -6.20 2.49 16.09
C LEU A 209 -7.36 1.57 15.69
N VAL A 210 -7.33 1.11 14.44
CA VAL A 210 -8.31 0.16 13.89
C VAL A 210 -7.57 -1.11 13.48
N LYS A 211 -7.90 -2.24 14.12
CA LYS A 211 -7.27 -3.54 13.88
C LYS A 211 -5.73 -3.46 13.93
N GLY A 212 -5.18 -2.70 14.89
CA GLY A 212 -3.74 -2.56 15.09
C GLY A 212 -3.03 -1.60 14.14
N ARG A 213 -3.75 -0.85 13.28
CA ARG A 213 -3.19 0.21 12.44
C ARG A 213 -3.81 1.56 12.79
N LEU A 214 -2.98 2.59 12.92
CA LEU A 214 -3.47 3.95 13.08
C LEU A 214 -4.09 4.42 11.76
N LYS A 215 -5.35 4.84 11.82
CA LYS A 215 -6.10 5.36 10.69
C LYS A 215 -6.48 6.82 10.89
N PRO A 216 -6.43 7.64 9.83
CA PRO A 216 -6.95 8.99 9.88
C PRO A 216 -8.48 8.96 10.03
N CYS A 217 -9.00 9.80 10.92
CA CYS A 217 -10.42 9.98 11.15
C CYS A 217 -10.72 11.47 11.21
N PHE A 218 -11.78 11.87 10.50
CA PHE A 218 -12.24 13.25 10.42
C PHE A 218 -13.68 13.36 10.91
N SER A 219 -13.99 14.46 11.57
CA SER A 219 -15.35 14.78 12.04
C SER A 219 -15.55 16.28 12.09
N LEU A 220 -16.79 16.73 12.03
CA LEU A 220 -17.13 18.13 12.26
C LEU A 220 -17.44 18.37 13.73
N ARG A 221 -17.08 19.55 14.23
CA ARG A 221 -17.54 20.09 15.50
C ARG A 221 -18.09 21.48 15.31
N ASP A 222 -19.08 21.82 16.11
CA ASP A 222 -19.56 23.20 16.20
C ASP A 222 -18.50 24.05 16.92
N GLN A 223 -18.32 25.27 16.42
CA GLN A 223 -17.38 26.24 16.93
C GLN A 223 -18.06 27.05 18.03
N GLU A 224 -17.72 26.79 19.28
CA GLU A 224 -18.37 27.43 20.44
C GLU A 224 -17.93 28.90 20.66
N GLU A 225 -16.84 29.38 20.02
CA GLU A 225 -16.38 30.77 20.13
C GLU A 225 -15.90 31.39 18.80
N PRO A 226 -16.25 32.66 18.51
CA PRO A 226 -15.89 33.33 17.26
C PRO A 226 -14.40 33.73 17.27
N ARG A 227 -13.60 33.16 16.36
CA ARG A 227 -12.25 33.68 16.07
C ARG A 227 -12.31 34.80 15.04
N ARG A 228 -11.40 35.78 15.19
CA ARG A 228 -11.11 36.79 14.18
C ARG A 228 -10.70 36.09 12.87
N GLN A 229 -11.46 36.31 11.80
CA GLN A 229 -11.21 35.80 10.46
C GLN A 229 -9.75 36.03 10.04
N MET A 230 -9.07 34.98 9.59
CA MET A 230 -7.79 35.09 8.90
C MET A 230 -8.04 35.08 7.40
N LEU A 231 -7.28 35.90 6.66
CA LEU A 231 -7.46 36.17 5.24
C LEU A 231 -7.38 34.94 4.32
N SER A 232 -6.94 33.79 4.83
CA SER A 232 -6.90 32.51 4.11
C SER A 232 -8.27 31.86 3.91
N ASP A 233 -9.30 32.29 4.65
CA ASP A 233 -10.65 31.71 4.57
C ASP A 233 -11.48 32.24 3.37
N LEU A 234 -10.86 33.05 2.49
CA LEU A 234 -11.51 33.76 1.38
C LEU A 234 -11.09 33.28 -0.01
N ILE A 235 -10.34 32.17 -0.14
CA ILE A 235 -9.87 31.64 -1.43
C ILE A 235 -10.44 30.24 -1.68
#